data_AF-A0A8T5ES94-F1
#
_entry.id   AF-A0A8T5ES94-F1
#
_cell.length_a   1.000
_cell.length_b   1.000
_cell.length_c   1.000
_cell.angle_alpha   90.00
_cell.angle_beta   90.00
_cell.angle_gamma   90.00
#
_symmetry.space_group_name_H-M   'P 1'
#
loop_
_entity.id
_entity.type
_entity.pdbx_description
1 polymer ?
#
loop_
_entity_poly.entity_id
_entity_poly.type
_entity_poly.pdbx_seq_one_letter_code
_entity_poly.pdbx_strand_id
1 'polypeptide(L)' 'GLLLCAELDPERLPVVGFDCVEEWCRINGLGVIHGGQNALRFTPHFGITSKEIDLVIDVVRDCLIAFAEKELLAAV' A
#
# COMPACT_ATOMS: atom_id res chain seq x y z
N GLY A 1 -1.44 14.32 -12.55
CA GLY A 1 -1.62 12.89 -12.25
C GLY A 1 -3.07 12.65 -11.92
N LEU A 2 -3.59 11.49 -12.33
CA LEU A 2 -4.81 10.96 -11.72
C LEU A 2 -4.47 10.63 -10.26
N LEU A 3 -5.28 11.08 -9.31
CA LEU A 3 -5.03 10.89 -7.88
C LEU A 3 -6.03 9.86 -7.37
N LEU A 4 -5.51 8.79 -6.76
CA LEU A 4 -6.30 7.75 -6.11
C LEU A 4 -5.79 7.57 -4.68
N CYS A 5 -6.73 7.42 -3.74
CA CYS A 5 -6.44 7.14 -2.34
C CYS A 5 -7.09 5.81 -1.93
N ALA A 6 -6.23 4.88 -1.53
CA ALA A 6 -6.47 3.61 -0.84
C ALA A 6 -6.73 3.75 0.67
N GLU A 7 -7.95 4.05 1.16
CA GLU A 7 -8.20 4.02 2.61
C GLU A 7 -8.18 2.58 3.15
N LEU A 8 -7.44 2.36 4.24
CA LEU A 8 -7.27 1.05 4.86
C LEU A 8 -7.75 1.06 6.31
N ASP A 9 -8.15 -0.10 6.81
CA ASP A 9 -8.50 -0.28 8.22
C ASP A 9 -7.28 0.01 9.13
N PRO A 10 -7.32 1.05 9.98
CA PRO A 10 -6.17 1.46 10.79
C PRO A 10 -5.77 0.45 11.86
N GLU A 11 -6.68 -0.42 12.30
CA GLU A 11 -6.36 -1.43 13.34
C GLU A 11 -5.55 -2.59 12.76
N ARG A 12 -5.77 -2.91 11.48
CA ARG A 12 -5.18 -4.07 10.82
C ARG A 12 -4.05 -3.70 9.86
N LEU A 13 -4.16 -2.53 9.24
CA LEU A 13 -3.31 -2.04 8.17
C LEU A 13 -2.90 -0.59 8.44
N PRO A 14 -2.08 -0.34 9.48
CA PRO A 14 -1.55 0.99 9.73
C PRO A 14 -0.68 1.42 8.55
N VAL A 15 -0.97 2.59 7.98
CA VAL A 15 -0.25 3.13 6.82
C VAL A 15 0.94 3.97 7.25
N VAL A 16 0.77 4.76 8.31
CA VAL A 16 1.76 5.75 8.76
C VAL A 16 2.56 5.19 9.94
N GLY A 17 3.88 5.22 9.82
CA GLY A 17 4.81 4.81 10.88
C GLY A 17 5.86 3.81 10.39
N PHE A 18 6.62 3.27 11.34
CA PHE A 18 7.61 2.22 11.08
C PHE A 18 6.92 0.85 10.96
N ASP A 19 7.48 -0.01 10.12
CA ASP A 19 6.98 -1.35 9.79
C ASP A 19 5.51 -1.35 9.30
N CYS A 20 5.05 -0.20 8.80
CA CYS A 20 3.68 0.06 8.33
C CYS A 20 3.55 -0.12 6.82
N VAL A 21 2.32 -0.04 6.31
CA VAL A 21 1.98 -0.33 4.92
C VAL A 21 2.67 0.62 3.93
N GLU A 22 2.82 1.92 4.23
CA GLU A 22 3.56 2.83 3.34
C GLU A 22 5.04 2.40 3.21
N GLU A 23 5.71 2.16 4.34
CA GLU A 23 7.11 1.79 4.36
C GLU A 23 7.35 0.45 3.64
N TRP A 24 6.48 -0.54 3.88
CA TRP A 24 6.55 -1.83 3.20
C TRP A 24 6.48 -1.66 1.69
N CYS A 25 5.49 -0.92 1.18
CA CYS A 25 5.35 -0.65 -0.25
C CYS A 25 6.58 0.05 -0.83
N ARG A 26 7.13 1.03 -0.11
CA ARG A 26 8.32 1.80 -0.55
C ARG A 26 9.58 0.94 -0.61
N ILE A 27 9.79 0.06 0.37
CA ILE A 27 10.91 -0.90 0.38
C ILE A 27 10.80 -1.86 -0.82
N ASN A 28 9.58 -2.23 -1.20
CA ASN A 28 9.30 -3.10 -2.35
C ASN A 28 9.18 -2.35 -3.68
N GLY A 29 9.69 -1.12 -3.76
CA GLY A 29 9.83 -0.37 -5.01
C GLY A 29 8.58 0.38 -5.48
N LEU A 30 7.51 0.39 -4.69
CA LEU A 30 6.29 1.13 -5.01
C LEU A 30 6.35 2.56 -4.45
N GLY A 31 6.42 3.54 -5.35
CA GLY A 31 6.41 4.97 -5.00
C GLY A 31 5.04 5.46 -4.53
N VAL A 32 4.76 5.29 -3.25
CA VAL A 32 3.55 5.77 -2.56
C VAL A 32 3.89 6.66 -1.38
N ILE A 33 2.90 7.43 -0.94
CA ILE A 33 2.95 8.27 0.25
C ILE A 33 1.63 8.13 0.99
N HIS A 34 1.62 8.36 2.30
CA HIS A 34 0.37 8.42 3.04
C HIS A 34 -0.52 9.58 2.56
N GLY A 35 -1.83 9.36 2.65
CA GLY A 35 -2.88 10.35 2.43
C GLY A 35 -3.96 10.20 3.48
N GLY A 36 -4.71 11.28 3.75
CA GLY A 36 -5.77 11.26 4.76
C GLY A 36 -5.25 10.88 6.15
N GLN A 37 -6.08 10.16 6.92
CA GLN A 37 -5.69 9.65 8.24
C GLN A 37 -4.96 8.30 8.16
N ASN A 38 -5.41 7.38 7.31
CA ASN A 38 -4.81 6.05 7.13
C ASN A 38 -5.02 5.53 5.70
N ALA A 39 -4.40 6.17 4.70
CA ALA A 39 -4.56 5.78 3.31
C ALA A 39 -3.26 5.80 2.51
N LEU A 40 -3.14 4.90 1.53
CA LEU A 40 -2.11 4.98 0.49
C LEU A 40 -2.54 5.98 -0.59
N ARG A 41 -1.70 6.96 -0.90
CA ARG A 41 -1.93 7.94 -1.96
C ARG A 41 -1.06 7.64 -3.18
N PHE A 42 -1.71 7.51 -4.33
CA PHE A 42 -1.08 7.25 -5.62
C PHE A 42 -1.17 8.50 -6.50
N THR A 43 -0.05 8.87 -7.12
CA THR A 43 0.01 10.02 -8.06
C THR A 43 0.73 9.64 -9.35
N PRO A 44 0.21 8.67 -10.13
CA PRO A 44 0.81 8.29 -11.41
C PRO A 44 0.78 9.43 -12.44
N HIS A 45 1.63 9.31 -13.46
CA HIS A 45 1.53 10.16 -14.64
C HIS A 45 0.23 9.86 -15.41
N PHE A 46 -0.27 10.84 -16.17
CA PHE A 46 -1.56 10.72 -16.86
C PHE A 46 -1.59 9.65 -17.97
N GLY A 47 -0.42 9.28 -18.49
CA GLY A 47 -0.27 8.24 -19.52
C GLY A 47 -0.01 6.84 -18.97
N ILE A 48 -0.30 6.58 -17.69
CA ILE A 48 -0.07 5.27 -17.09
C ILE A 48 -0.85 4.19 -17.86
N THR A 49 -0.17 3.09 -18.13
CA THR A 49 -0.72 1.95 -18.87
C THR A 49 -1.33 0.93 -17.92
N SER A 50 -2.22 0.08 -18.44
CA SER A 50 -2.77 -1.04 -17.66
C SER A 50 -1.69 -1.94 -17.08
N LYS A 51 -0.60 -2.19 -17.83
CA LYS A 51 0.52 -3.02 -17.35
C LYS A 51 1.23 -2.40 -16.14
N GLU A 52 1.38 -1.08 -16.12
CA GLU A 52 1.96 -0.38 -14.97
C GLU A 52 0.99 -0.38 -13.78
N ILE A 53 -0.32 -0.27 -14.03
CA ILE A 53 -1.34 -0.42 -12.98
C ILE A 53 -1.29 -1.83 -12.38
N ASP A 54 -1.15 -2.87 -13.21
CA ASP A 54 -1.03 -4.26 -12.76
C ASP A 54 0.18 -4.42 -11.84
N LEU A 55 1.35 -3.85 -12.19
CA LEU A 55 2.53 -3.86 -11.33
C LEU A 55 2.29 -3.17 -9.97
N VAL A 56 1.56 -2.05 -9.96
CA VAL A 56 1.19 -1.37 -8.71
C VAL A 56 0.28 -2.27 -7.87
N ILE A 57 -0.73 -2.88 -8.49
CA ILE A 57 -1.69 -3.77 -7.81
C ILE A 57 -0.97 -5.00 -7.25
N ASP A 58 -0.01 -5.56 -7.97
CA ASP A 58 0.75 -6.73 -7.53
C ASP A 58 1.54 -6.42 -6.25
N VAL A 59 2.27 -5.31 -6.21
CA VAL A 59 2.99 -4.91 -4.99
C VAL A 59 2.04 -4.62 -3.82
N VAL A 60 0.91 -3.96 -4.08
CA VAL A 60 -0.10 -3.71 -3.03
C VAL A 60 -0.68 -5.03 -2.52
N ARG A 61 -0.95 -6.00 -3.40
CA ARG A 61 -1.46 -7.31 -3.02
C ARG A 61 -0.47 -8.07 -2.14
N ASP A 62 0.80 -8.09 -2.52
CA ASP A 62 1.87 -8.71 -1.74
C ASP A 62 2.01 -8.07 -0.36
N CYS A 63 1.85 -6.74 -0.28
CA CYS A 63 1.79 -6.02 0.99
C CYS A 63 0.65 -6.54 1.87
N LEU A 64 -0.56 -6.61 1.32
CA LEU A 64 -1.74 -7.03 2.09
C LEU A 64 -1.61 -8.48 2.58
N ILE A 65 -1.04 -9.37 1.77
CA ILE A 65 -0.76 -10.75 2.16
C ILE A 65 0.24 -10.78 3.31
N ALA A 66 1.36 -10.05 3.21
CA ALA A 66 2.37 -10.01 4.26
C ALA A 66 1.82 -9.52 5.61
N PHE A 67 0.90 -8.53 5.61
CA PHE A 67 0.26 -8.06 6.84
C PHE A 67 -0.76 -9.05 7.39
N ALA A 68 -1.54 -9.72 6.53
CA ALA A 68 -2.46 -10.76 6.96
C ALA A 68 -1.74 -11.97 7.58
N GLU A 69 -0.58 -12.35 7.04
CA GLU A 69 0.27 -13.41 7.60
C GLU A 69 0.86 -13.02 8.95
N LYS A 70 1.32 -11.76 9.11
CA LYS A 70 1.77 -11.23 10.41
C LYS A 70 0.65 -11.24 11.46
N GLU A 71 -0.57 -10.86 11.07
CA GLU A 71 -1.75 -10.90 11.94
C GLU A 71 -2.03 -12.33 12.43
N LEU A 72 -1.98 -13.31 11.52
CA LEU A 72 -2.14 -14.72 11.88
C LEU A 72 -1.05 -15.20 12.84
N LEU A 73 0.22 -14.87 12.59
CA LEU A 73 1.34 -15.25 13.47
C LEU A 73 1.23 -14.64 14.87
N ALA A 74 0.69 -13.41 14.99
CA ALA A 74 0.47 -12.76 16.28
C ALA A 74 -0.70 -13.37 17.08
N ALA A 75 -1.58 -14.13 16.42
CA ALA A 75 -2.75 -14.76 17.04
C ALA A 75 -2.48 -16.20 17.54
N VAL A 76 -1.28 -16.75 17.35
CA VAL A 76 -0.84 -18.09 17.79
C VAL A 76 0.04 -17.98 19.01
#